data_AF-A0A4Q4BVQ6-F1
#
_entry.id   AF-A0A4Q4BVQ6-F1
#
_cell.length_a   1.000
_cell.length_b   1.000
_cell.length_c   1.000
_cell.angle_alpha   90.00
_cell.angle_beta   90.00
_cell.angle_gamma   90.00
#
_symmetry.space_group_name_H-M   'P 1'
#
loop_
_entity.id
_entity.type
_entity.pdbx_description
1 polymer ?
#
loop_
_entity_poly.entity_id
_entity_poly.type
_entity_poly.pdbx_seq_one_letter_code
_entity_poly.pdbx_strand_id
1 'polypeptide(L)'
;MASADPARTQVWGYTGALSYRPGDTLRLHAMSSAPEARLTIARDGLTPFTVLQTTLPTNFATTPADCSVRGCGWPVAFEHEIPTHWPSGVYTLTLEVEGHSSQGLFVLKPSQPTAKLALILATGTWCAYNDWGGSNHYQGLTGPTGGDFAAEVSLHRPWAKGFVRWPADAPRIPHASPLLTRPRYPHMDYARANGISKKYASSGWAAFERPFALWAEEQGIALDYLTQHDLHADPDLLKGYGRAVIVGHDEYWTWEMRDHLDAWVDKGGQLARFGGNFFWQTRLSDDLCTQTCYKTRADAEDPMRATDRLTSYWDHPQARRPAVTTMGLTGSMGVYAGWSRCAAHGSGGFTLYRPDHWSMVGTGLGYGDILGAQSKIFGYEVDGIDYEIRKGLPYPTPDSGLAGELTIVALSLATTLAHHTGRHDMDHFIGTLDAEEVAQTIYGEVTPETLGLASRGNGCMAEYQRGKGAVFNAGSCEWVAGLIARERPVEVVTRNLLLGDWGAT
;
A
#
# COMPACT_ATOMS: atom_id res chain seq x y z
N MET A 1 9.02 -9.20 17.97
CA MET A 1 9.03 -10.65 17.67
C MET A 1 8.76 -11.43 18.95
N ALA A 2 8.42 -12.71 18.83
CA ALA A 2 8.29 -13.61 19.98
C ALA A 2 9.63 -13.73 20.73
N SER A 3 9.58 -13.83 22.06
CA SER A 3 10.76 -14.05 22.89
C SER A 3 11.12 -15.54 22.91
N ALA A 4 12.42 -15.84 22.85
CA ALA A 4 12.93 -17.20 22.98
C ALA A 4 12.82 -17.77 24.41
N ASP A 5 12.49 -16.93 25.40
CA ASP A 5 12.27 -17.36 26.78
C ASP A 5 10.83 -17.89 26.95
N PRO A 6 10.63 -19.19 27.23
CA PRO A 6 9.31 -19.77 27.42
C PRO A 6 8.61 -19.28 28.70
N ALA A 7 9.35 -18.75 29.68
CA ALA A 7 8.78 -18.19 30.91
C ALA A 7 8.19 -16.79 30.71
N ARG A 8 8.58 -16.08 29.63
CA ARG A 8 8.04 -14.76 29.33
C ARG A 8 6.64 -14.88 28.77
N THR A 9 5.68 -14.27 29.45
CA THR A 9 4.27 -14.18 29.02
C THR A 9 4.15 -13.65 27.59
N GLN A 10 3.64 -14.50 26.69
CA GLN A 10 3.40 -14.15 25.30
C GLN A 10 2.43 -15.10 24.62
N VAL A 11 1.74 -14.58 23.60
CA VAL A 11 0.97 -15.37 22.64
C VAL A 11 1.05 -14.69 21.29
N TRP A 12 1.34 -15.46 20.24
CA TRP A 12 1.46 -14.98 18.87
C TRP A 12 0.85 -15.98 17.91
N GLY A 13 0.31 -15.49 16.79
CA GLY A 13 -0.18 -16.37 15.73
C GLY A 13 -0.32 -15.67 14.40
N TYR A 14 -0.49 -16.49 13.36
CA TYR A 14 -0.69 -16.07 11.97
C TYR A 14 -1.55 -17.10 11.23
N THR A 15 -2.26 -16.67 10.21
CA THR A 15 -3.09 -17.55 9.38
C THR A 15 -2.25 -18.25 8.32
N GLY A 16 -2.66 -19.45 7.93
CA GLY A 16 -1.97 -20.23 6.89
C GLY A 16 -2.05 -19.59 5.49
N ALA A 17 -3.06 -18.75 5.26
CA ALA A 17 -3.25 -17.95 4.05
C ALA A 17 -3.77 -16.54 4.39
N LEU A 18 -3.63 -15.61 3.44
CA LEU A 18 -4.16 -14.23 3.56
C LEU A 18 -5.66 -14.16 3.32
N SER A 19 -6.15 -14.95 2.38
CA SER A 19 -7.50 -14.87 1.84
C SER A 19 -8.13 -16.25 1.81
N TYR A 20 -9.42 -16.31 2.10
CA TYR A 20 -10.23 -17.53 2.13
C TYR A 20 -11.57 -17.28 1.44
N ARG A 21 -12.19 -18.35 0.96
CA ARG A 21 -13.60 -18.41 0.52
C ARG A 21 -14.46 -19.04 1.62
N PRO A 22 -15.78 -18.78 1.62
CA PRO A 22 -16.69 -19.56 2.45
C PRO A 22 -16.61 -21.05 2.07
N GLY A 23 -16.54 -21.91 3.08
CA GLY A 23 -16.26 -23.35 2.94
C GLY A 23 -14.78 -23.72 3.04
N ASP A 24 -13.85 -22.77 2.94
CA ASP A 24 -12.43 -23.07 3.13
C ASP A 24 -12.12 -23.35 4.62
N THR A 25 -11.09 -24.14 4.88
CA THR A 25 -10.56 -24.33 6.23
C THR A 25 -9.60 -23.20 6.61
N LEU A 26 -10.02 -22.32 7.53
CA LEU A 26 -9.14 -21.40 8.23
C LEU A 26 -8.18 -22.20 9.09
N ARG A 27 -6.87 -22.03 8.87
CA ARG A 27 -5.80 -22.58 9.70
C ARG A 27 -5.07 -21.45 10.42
N LEU A 28 -5.01 -21.53 11.75
CA LEU A 28 -4.28 -20.61 12.60
C LEU A 28 -3.09 -21.33 13.22
N HIS A 29 -1.89 -20.84 12.90
CA HIS A 29 -0.66 -21.25 13.54
C HIS A 29 -0.39 -20.34 14.74
N ALA A 30 -0.02 -20.93 15.89
CA ALA A 30 0.21 -20.14 17.09
C ALA A 30 1.29 -20.73 17.98
N MET A 31 1.88 -19.87 18.79
CA MET A 31 2.71 -20.25 19.93
C MET A 31 2.35 -19.40 21.15
N SER A 32 2.54 -19.96 22.34
CA SER A 32 2.22 -19.30 23.59
C SER A 32 3.10 -19.79 24.73
N SER A 33 3.33 -18.93 25.74
CA SER A 33 3.88 -19.36 27.03
C SER A 33 2.82 -20.04 27.92
N ALA A 34 1.52 -19.85 27.63
CA ALA A 34 0.41 -20.44 28.37
C ALA A 34 -0.11 -21.71 27.67
N PRO A 35 -0.71 -22.67 28.42
CA PRO A 35 -1.26 -23.90 27.85
C PRO A 35 -2.54 -23.67 27.02
N GLU A 36 -3.19 -22.52 27.21
CA GLU A 36 -4.41 -22.13 26.51
C GLU A 36 -4.36 -20.64 26.17
N ALA A 37 -4.98 -20.26 25.06
CA ALA A 37 -5.21 -18.88 24.69
C ALA A 37 -6.67 -18.67 24.27
N ARG A 38 -7.23 -17.50 24.62
CA ARG A 38 -8.52 -17.08 24.09
C ARG A 38 -8.33 -16.56 22.66
N LEU A 39 -9.15 -17.06 21.73
CA LEU A 39 -9.26 -16.58 20.36
C LEU A 39 -10.60 -15.88 20.18
N THR A 40 -10.54 -14.65 19.66
CA THR A 40 -11.71 -13.91 19.19
C THR A 40 -11.53 -13.60 17.71
N ILE A 41 -12.46 -14.03 16.87
CA ILE A 41 -12.53 -13.66 15.45
C ILE A 41 -13.71 -12.71 15.28
N ALA A 42 -13.45 -11.53 14.74
CA ALA A 42 -14.46 -10.52 14.47
C ALA A 42 -14.33 -9.97 13.06
N ARG A 43 -15.47 -9.75 12.39
CA ARG A 43 -15.53 -9.00 11.14
C ARG A 43 -15.31 -7.53 11.48
N ASP A 44 -14.29 -6.92 10.90
CA ASP A 44 -14.02 -5.50 11.07
C ASP A 44 -14.91 -4.65 10.16
N GLY A 45 -15.17 -3.42 10.57
CA GLY A 45 -16.01 -2.47 9.84
C GLY A 45 -16.52 -1.37 10.76
N LEU A 46 -17.48 -0.58 10.27
CA LEU A 46 -18.10 0.53 11.00
C LEU A 46 -18.79 0.04 12.27
N THR A 47 -19.49 -1.08 12.16
CA THR A 47 -20.05 -1.83 13.30
C THR A 47 -19.43 -3.23 13.32
N PRO A 48 -18.29 -3.42 14.01
CA PRO A 48 -17.63 -4.73 14.05
C PRO A 48 -18.47 -5.72 14.86
N PHE A 49 -18.45 -6.99 14.48
CA PHE A 49 -19.13 -8.05 15.21
C PHE A 49 -18.29 -9.32 15.30
N THR A 50 -18.35 -9.98 16.46
CA THR A 50 -17.67 -11.26 16.71
C THR A 50 -18.41 -12.39 16.00
N VAL A 51 -17.68 -13.17 15.21
CA VAL A 51 -18.20 -14.38 14.55
C VAL A 51 -17.80 -15.66 15.25
N LEU A 52 -16.71 -15.63 16.02
CA LEU A 52 -16.25 -16.76 16.81
C LEU A 52 -15.53 -16.27 18.05
N GLN A 53 -15.83 -16.89 19.19
CA GLN A 53 -15.03 -16.76 20.41
C GLN A 53 -14.84 -18.16 21.00
N THR A 54 -13.58 -18.55 21.23
CA THR A 54 -13.24 -19.87 21.76
C THR A 54 -11.93 -19.81 22.55
N THR A 55 -11.61 -20.90 23.22
CA THR A 55 -10.29 -21.15 23.82
C THR A 55 -9.64 -22.26 23.00
N LEU A 56 -8.36 -22.09 22.66
CA LEU A 56 -7.59 -23.09 21.93
C LEU A 56 -6.36 -23.53 22.73
N PRO A 57 -5.99 -24.82 22.64
CA PRO A 57 -4.77 -25.31 23.27
C PRO A 57 -3.56 -24.68 22.59
N THR A 58 -2.62 -24.19 23.39
CA THR A 58 -1.37 -23.62 22.89
C THR A 58 -0.18 -24.20 23.62
N ASN A 59 0.95 -24.23 22.93
CA ASN A 59 2.22 -24.59 23.53
C ASN A 59 3.31 -23.63 23.08
N PHE A 60 4.41 -23.62 23.84
CA PHE A 60 5.58 -22.89 23.40
C PHE A 60 6.18 -23.59 22.18
N ALA A 61 6.55 -22.79 21.18
CA ALA A 61 7.28 -23.23 20.00
C ALA A 61 8.39 -22.22 19.71
N THR A 62 9.60 -22.72 19.46
CA THR A 62 10.75 -21.88 19.15
C THR A 62 10.48 -21.09 17.87
N THR A 63 10.85 -19.81 17.88
CA THR A 63 10.77 -18.95 16.68
C THR A 63 12.15 -18.88 16.05
N PRO A 64 12.34 -19.33 14.80
CA PRO A 64 13.62 -19.21 14.09
C PRO A 64 14.06 -17.76 13.94
N ALA A 65 15.38 -17.52 13.95
CA ALA A 65 15.95 -16.18 13.79
C ALA A 65 15.62 -15.57 12.42
N ASP A 66 15.48 -16.41 11.39
CA ASP A 66 15.15 -16.06 10.02
C ASP A 66 13.65 -16.21 9.69
N CYS A 67 12.77 -16.23 10.71
CA CYS A 67 11.33 -16.41 10.53
C CYS A 67 10.66 -15.33 9.64
N SER A 68 11.28 -14.16 9.50
CA SER A 68 10.83 -13.13 8.54
C SER A 68 10.98 -13.57 7.08
N VAL A 69 11.91 -14.48 6.79
CA VAL A 69 12.25 -15.00 5.46
C VAL A 69 11.66 -16.40 5.25
N ARG A 70 11.79 -17.29 6.24
CA ARG A 70 11.40 -18.71 6.15
C ARG A 70 10.06 -19.04 6.80
N GLY A 71 9.45 -18.10 7.50
CA GLY A 71 8.28 -18.34 8.32
C GLY A 71 8.62 -18.88 9.71
N CYS A 72 7.65 -18.84 10.61
CA CYS A 72 7.84 -19.22 12.00
C CYS A 72 7.85 -20.74 12.24
N GLY A 73 7.23 -21.53 11.36
CA GLY A 73 7.13 -22.99 11.53
C GLY A 73 6.34 -23.44 12.75
N TRP A 74 5.52 -22.57 13.35
CA TRP A 74 4.68 -22.92 14.50
C TRP A 74 3.60 -23.94 14.15
N PRO A 75 3.19 -24.78 15.12
CA PRO A 75 2.15 -25.77 14.89
C PRO A 75 0.80 -25.10 14.58
N VAL A 76 -0.05 -25.83 13.84
CA VAL A 76 -1.46 -25.48 13.71
C VAL A 76 -2.10 -25.64 15.09
N ALA A 77 -2.63 -24.55 15.63
CA ALA A 77 -3.27 -24.53 16.95
C ALA A 77 -4.80 -24.50 16.85
N PHE A 78 -5.34 -24.14 15.68
CA PHE A 78 -6.77 -24.08 15.44
C PHE A 78 -7.10 -24.25 13.95
N GLU A 79 -8.13 -25.04 13.67
CA GLU A 79 -8.74 -25.20 12.35
C GLU A 79 -10.24 -24.98 12.44
N HIS A 80 -10.80 -24.30 11.44
CA HIS A 80 -12.25 -24.05 11.36
C HIS A 80 -12.68 -23.94 9.91
N GLU A 81 -13.69 -24.72 9.52
CA GLU A 81 -14.36 -24.52 8.24
C GLU A 81 -15.18 -23.23 8.30
N ILE A 82 -14.89 -22.29 7.41
CA ILE A 82 -15.55 -20.98 7.39
C ILE A 82 -17.01 -21.16 6.94
N PRO A 83 -18.00 -20.80 7.76
CA PRO A 83 -19.40 -20.94 7.38
C PRO A 83 -19.78 -20.09 6.16
N THR A 84 -20.72 -20.59 5.36
CA THR A 84 -21.19 -19.92 4.14
C THR A 84 -21.94 -18.60 4.36
N HIS A 85 -22.35 -18.31 5.59
CA HIS A 85 -23.11 -17.11 5.95
C HIS A 85 -22.22 -15.95 6.43
N TRP A 86 -20.90 -16.15 6.55
CA TRP A 86 -19.99 -15.05 6.88
C TRP A 86 -19.87 -14.11 5.68
N PRO A 87 -20.14 -12.80 5.84
CA PRO A 87 -20.06 -11.84 4.73
C PRO A 87 -18.61 -11.58 4.30
N SER A 88 -18.42 -11.08 3.08
CA SER A 88 -17.09 -10.61 2.66
C SER A 88 -16.60 -9.49 3.59
N GLY A 89 -15.29 -9.49 3.88
CA GLY A 89 -14.70 -8.53 4.78
C GLY A 89 -13.29 -8.87 5.21
N VAL A 90 -12.69 -7.94 5.94
CA VAL A 90 -11.47 -8.19 6.71
C VAL A 90 -11.88 -8.67 8.11
N TYR A 91 -11.32 -9.80 8.52
CA TYR A 91 -11.56 -10.42 9.81
C TYR A 91 -10.32 -10.29 10.67
N THR A 92 -10.46 -9.72 11.86
CA THR A 92 -9.37 -9.65 12.84
C THR A 92 -9.41 -10.89 13.73
N LEU A 93 -8.24 -11.47 13.99
CA LEU A 93 -8.06 -12.48 15.04
C LEU A 93 -7.33 -11.83 16.21
N THR A 94 -7.89 -11.96 17.41
CA THR A 94 -7.23 -11.53 18.65
C THR A 94 -6.92 -12.76 19.48
N LEU A 95 -5.64 -12.98 19.77
CA LEU A 95 -5.14 -14.02 20.67
C LEU A 95 -4.77 -13.39 22.00
N GLU A 96 -5.25 -13.97 23.10
CA GLU A 96 -5.10 -13.43 24.44
C GLU A 96 -4.73 -14.49 25.47
N VAL A 97 -3.75 -14.17 26.29
CA VAL A 97 -3.39 -14.85 27.53
C VAL A 97 -3.31 -13.80 28.64
N GLU A 98 -3.32 -14.21 29.90
CA GLU A 98 -3.14 -13.25 30.99
C GLU A 98 -1.83 -12.48 30.81
N GLY A 99 -1.91 -11.14 30.71
CA GLY A 99 -0.76 -10.25 30.56
C GLY A 99 -0.20 -10.07 29.14
N HIS A 100 -0.75 -10.73 28.10
CA HIS A 100 -0.32 -10.49 26.71
C HIS A 100 -1.45 -10.71 25.69
N SER A 101 -1.46 -9.88 24.63
CA SER A 101 -2.32 -10.04 23.47
C SER A 101 -1.57 -9.78 22.17
N SER A 102 -1.95 -10.50 21.11
CA SER A 102 -1.53 -10.24 19.73
C SER A 102 -2.71 -10.28 18.78
N GLN A 103 -2.52 -9.66 17.61
CA GLN A 103 -3.54 -9.55 16.58
C GLN A 103 -3.02 -10.08 15.24
N GLY A 104 -3.91 -10.74 14.51
CA GLY A 104 -3.76 -11.10 13.11
C GLY A 104 -4.98 -10.66 12.31
N LEU A 105 -4.96 -10.93 11.01
CA LEU A 105 -6.12 -10.78 10.14
C LEU A 105 -6.13 -11.83 9.05
N PHE A 106 -7.30 -12.06 8.47
CA PHE A 106 -7.48 -12.68 7.15
C PHE A 106 -8.58 -11.94 6.40
N VAL A 107 -8.66 -12.20 5.10
CA VAL A 107 -9.67 -11.65 4.21
C VAL A 107 -10.62 -12.77 3.81
N LEU A 108 -11.91 -12.52 3.91
CA LEU A 108 -12.94 -13.41 3.37
C LEU A 108 -13.45 -12.80 2.07
N LYS A 109 -13.04 -13.36 0.94
CA LYS A 109 -13.58 -12.98 -0.37
C LYS A 109 -14.92 -13.67 -0.61
N PRO A 110 -15.85 -13.06 -1.35
CA PRO A 110 -17.15 -13.66 -1.57
C PRO A 110 -17.05 -14.84 -2.56
N SER A 111 -17.98 -15.79 -2.49
CA SER A 111 -18.07 -16.89 -3.46
C SER A 111 -18.53 -16.40 -4.84
N GLN A 112 -19.33 -15.34 -4.87
CA GLN A 112 -19.80 -14.60 -6.04
C GLN A 112 -19.94 -13.13 -5.63
N PRO A 113 -19.78 -12.14 -6.52
CA PRO A 113 -19.93 -10.73 -6.17
C PRO A 113 -21.22 -10.45 -5.38
N THR A 114 -21.09 -9.84 -4.22
CA THR A 114 -22.20 -9.39 -3.37
C THR A 114 -22.34 -7.87 -3.38
N ALA A 115 -21.31 -7.16 -3.85
CA ALA A 115 -21.28 -5.73 -4.07
C ALA A 115 -20.95 -5.40 -5.53
N LYS A 116 -21.20 -4.15 -5.94
CA LYS A 116 -20.81 -3.65 -7.27
C LYS A 116 -19.33 -3.33 -7.38
N LEU A 117 -18.66 -3.15 -6.24
CA LEU A 117 -17.28 -2.69 -6.12
C LEU A 117 -16.44 -3.75 -5.43
N ALA A 118 -15.29 -4.06 -6.02
CA ALA A 118 -14.27 -4.88 -5.38
C ALA A 118 -13.14 -4.00 -4.84
N LEU A 119 -12.93 -3.99 -3.53
CA LEU A 119 -11.75 -3.39 -2.90
C LEU A 119 -10.61 -4.41 -2.92
N ILE A 120 -9.54 -4.10 -3.67
CA ILE A 120 -8.33 -4.92 -3.73
C ILE A 120 -7.33 -4.37 -2.70
N LEU A 121 -7.06 -5.17 -1.68
CA LEU A 121 -6.19 -4.81 -0.55
C LEU A 121 -4.72 -4.93 -0.95
N ALA A 122 -3.89 -3.98 -0.51
CA ALA A 122 -2.47 -3.85 -0.87
C ALA A 122 -1.57 -4.85 -0.12
N THR A 123 -1.97 -6.12 -0.11
CA THR A 123 -1.33 -7.20 0.66
C THR A 123 0.14 -7.44 0.30
N GLY A 124 0.57 -7.16 -0.92
CA GLY A 124 1.99 -7.21 -1.30
C GLY A 124 2.81 -6.16 -0.56
N THR A 125 2.28 -4.94 -0.42
CA THR A 125 2.87 -3.89 0.41
C THR A 125 2.80 -4.23 1.89
N TRP A 126 1.74 -4.90 2.35
CA TRP A 126 1.67 -5.37 3.74
C TRP A 126 2.79 -6.37 4.03
N CYS A 127 3.02 -7.34 3.15
CA CYS A 127 4.12 -8.31 3.26
C CYS A 127 5.50 -7.62 3.23
N ALA A 128 5.70 -6.69 2.30
CA ALA A 128 6.95 -5.98 2.10
C ALA A 128 7.37 -5.12 3.30
N TYR A 129 6.40 -4.52 4.00
CA TYR A 129 6.64 -3.63 5.12
C TYR A 129 6.58 -4.33 6.49
N ASN A 130 5.98 -5.52 6.59
CA ASN A 130 5.86 -6.25 7.85
C ASN A 130 7.25 -6.55 8.45
N ASP A 131 7.60 -5.81 9.51
CA ASP A 131 8.88 -5.94 10.22
C ASP A 131 8.80 -6.91 11.42
N TRP A 132 7.70 -7.65 11.57
CA TRP A 132 7.64 -8.73 12.53
C TRP A 132 8.66 -9.82 12.16
N GLY A 133 9.48 -10.22 13.14
CA GLY A 133 10.57 -11.17 12.93
C GLY A 133 11.88 -10.52 12.44
N GLY A 134 11.98 -9.19 12.46
CA GLY A 134 13.23 -8.45 12.33
C GLY A 134 13.53 -7.92 10.93
N SER A 135 13.16 -8.65 9.88
CA SER A 135 13.45 -8.26 8.50
C SER A 135 12.19 -8.01 7.65
N ASN A 136 12.33 -7.12 6.68
CA ASN A 136 11.37 -6.81 5.63
C ASN A 136 12.14 -6.31 4.38
N HIS A 137 11.47 -5.76 3.36
CA HIS A 137 12.14 -5.26 2.15
C HIS A 137 12.87 -3.90 2.31
N TYR A 138 12.96 -3.35 3.53
CA TYR A 138 13.57 -2.05 3.82
C TYR A 138 14.64 -2.10 4.92
N GLN A 139 14.60 -3.10 5.77
CA GLN A 139 15.53 -3.29 6.88
C GLN A 139 15.56 -4.76 7.27
N GLY A 140 16.64 -5.21 7.88
CA GLY A 140 16.66 -6.58 8.36
C GLY A 140 17.94 -6.98 9.05
N LEU A 141 18.00 -8.29 9.27
CA LEU A 141 19.08 -9.01 9.94
C LEU A 141 19.79 -9.96 8.97
N THR A 142 19.72 -9.66 7.67
CA THR A 142 20.24 -10.53 6.61
C THR A 142 21.61 -10.08 6.13
N GLY A 143 22.18 -10.83 5.19
CA GLY A 143 23.47 -10.54 4.59
C GLY A 143 24.67 -10.82 5.50
N PRO A 144 25.90 -10.63 5.01
CA PRO A 144 27.12 -11.02 5.71
C PRO A 144 27.35 -10.28 7.04
N THR A 145 26.82 -9.07 7.16
CA THR A 145 26.96 -8.20 8.34
C THR A 145 25.76 -8.29 9.28
N GLY A 146 24.67 -8.96 8.89
CA GLY A 146 23.44 -9.04 9.65
C GLY A 146 22.67 -7.71 9.73
N GLY A 147 22.84 -6.82 8.75
CA GLY A 147 22.16 -5.51 8.70
C GLY A 147 21.36 -5.26 7.42
N ASP A 148 21.37 -6.19 6.48
CA ASP A 148 20.73 -5.99 5.18
C ASP A 148 19.23 -6.32 5.24
N PHE A 149 18.45 -5.64 4.40
CA PHE A 149 17.04 -5.99 4.20
C PHE A 149 16.90 -7.36 3.55
N ALA A 150 15.75 -8.00 3.75
CA ALA A 150 15.47 -9.30 3.16
C ALA A 150 14.87 -9.16 1.76
N ALA A 151 15.52 -9.74 0.76
CA ALA A 151 14.97 -9.83 -0.60
C ALA A 151 13.77 -10.78 -0.66
N GLU A 152 13.68 -11.74 0.25
CA GLU A 152 12.55 -12.66 0.38
C GLU A 152 11.86 -12.48 1.73
N VAL A 153 10.54 -12.44 1.75
CA VAL A 153 9.75 -12.36 2.98
C VAL A 153 8.63 -13.39 2.98
N SER A 154 8.41 -14.01 4.14
CA SER A 154 7.36 -15.02 4.32
C SER A 154 6.06 -14.42 4.82
N LEU A 155 4.95 -14.97 4.36
CA LEU A 155 3.61 -14.77 4.90
C LEU A 155 3.39 -15.51 6.23
N HIS A 156 4.13 -16.59 6.48
CA HIS A 156 3.94 -17.46 7.65
C HIS A 156 4.58 -16.89 8.92
N ARG A 157 4.18 -15.66 9.24
CA ARG A 157 4.60 -14.90 10.42
C ARG A 157 3.49 -13.93 10.84
N PRO A 158 3.41 -13.54 12.12
CA PRO A 158 2.45 -12.55 12.58
C PRO A 158 2.59 -11.19 11.88
N TRP A 159 1.51 -10.42 11.88
CA TRP A 159 1.55 -9.01 11.50
C TRP A 159 2.20 -8.17 12.59
N ALA A 160 3.02 -7.20 12.18
CA ALA A 160 3.58 -6.25 13.12
C ALA A 160 2.48 -5.39 13.77
N LYS A 161 2.68 -5.05 15.05
CA LYS A 161 1.74 -4.18 15.79
C LYS A 161 1.57 -2.86 15.05
N GLY A 162 0.31 -2.47 14.82
CA GLY A 162 -0.06 -1.29 14.03
C GLY A 162 -0.65 -1.61 12.64
N PHE A 163 -0.41 -2.80 12.09
CA PHE A 163 -0.91 -3.15 10.75
C PHE A 163 -2.41 -3.51 10.75
N VAL A 164 -2.89 -4.15 11.82
CA VAL A 164 -4.29 -4.61 11.95
C VAL A 164 -5.18 -3.54 12.59
N ARG A 165 -4.63 -2.76 13.53
CA ARG A 165 -5.33 -1.71 14.27
C ARG A 165 -4.44 -0.48 14.40
N TRP A 166 -5.03 0.68 14.08
CA TRP A 166 -4.38 1.98 14.25
C TRP A 166 -4.49 2.40 15.72
N PRO A 167 -3.39 2.75 16.40
CA PRO A 167 -3.47 3.30 17.75
C PRO A 167 -4.11 4.70 17.72
N ALA A 168 -5.04 4.97 18.63
CA ALA A 168 -5.94 6.13 18.55
C ALA A 168 -5.23 7.50 18.48
N ASP A 169 -4.08 7.65 19.12
CA ASP A 169 -3.28 8.87 19.18
C ASP A 169 -2.03 8.82 18.29
N ALA A 170 -1.88 7.77 17.47
CA ALA A 170 -0.71 7.61 16.64
C ALA A 170 -0.71 8.61 15.46
N PRO A 171 0.38 9.35 15.24
CA PRO A 171 0.45 10.36 14.19
C PRO A 171 0.55 9.74 12.79
N ARG A 172 -0.10 10.38 11.80
CA ARG A 172 0.03 10.05 10.38
C ARG A 172 1.20 10.78 9.72
N ILE A 173 1.58 10.29 8.54
CA ILE A 173 2.33 11.06 7.55
C ILE A 173 1.27 11.79 6.70
N PRO A 174 1.44 13.05 6.26
CA PRO A 174 2.62 13.93 6.29
C PRO A 174 2.83 14.75 7.58
N HIS A 175 4.09 15.12 7.84
CA HIS A 175 4.47 16.03 8.92
C HIS A 175 5.52 17.05 8.45
N ALA A 176 5.17 18.33 8.55
CA ALA A 176 6.04 19.43 8.17
C ALA A 176 6.84 19.95 9.38
N SER A 177 8.13 19.63 9.43
CA SER A 177 9.01 20.21 10.45
C SER A 177 9.25 21.70 10.19
N PRO A 178 9.39 22.55 11.25
CA PRO A 178 9.69 23.97 11.10
C PRO A 178 10.88 24.21 10.17
N LEU A 179 10.90 25.34 9.46
CA LEU A 179 12.03 25.66 8.57
C LEU A 179 13.34 25.78 9.36
N LEU A 180 14.47 25.49 8.70
CA LEU A 180 15.83 25.60 9.26
C LEU A 180 16.09 24.72 10.51
N THR A 181 15.31 23.65 10.68
CA THR A 181 15.54 22.61 11.71
C THR A 181 15.83 21.26 11.06
N ARG A 182 16.38 20.32 11.82
CA ARG A 182 16.39 18.92 11.38
C ARG A 182 14.96 18.40 11.25
N PRO A 183 14.65 17.56 10.23
CA PRO A 183 13.35 16.94 10.12
C PRO A 183 13.06 16.01 11.29
N ARG A 184 11.80 15.95 11.70
CA ARG A 184 11.29 15.02 12.71
C ARG A 184 10.33 14.03 12.08
N TYR A 185 10.28 12.86 12.68
CA TYR A 185 9.43 11.75 12.27
C TYR A 185 8.52 11.33 13.42
N PRO A 186 7.44 12.08 13.73
CA PRO A 186 6.60 11.79 14.89
C PRO A 186 6.06 10.36 14.93
N HIS A 187 5.75 9.79 13.76
CA HIS A 187 5.31 8.40 13.66
C HIS A 187 6.38 7.40 14.10
N MET A 188 7.65 7.61 13.74
CA MET A 188 8.76 6.76 14.18
C MET A 188 9.08 6.97 15.66
N ASP A 189 9.04 8.21 16.14
CA ASP A 189 9.22 8.54 17.55
C ASP A 189 8.13 7.85 18.40
N TYR A 190 6.87 7.94 17.97
CA TYR A 190 5.73 7.27 18.58
C TYR A 190 5.91 5.74 18.57
N ALA A 191 6.32 5.17 17.45
CA ALA A 191 6.50 3.73 17.32
C ALA A 191 7.56 3.19 18.29
N ARG A 192 8.70 3.90 18.40
CA ARG A 192 9.76 3.59 19.36
C ARG A 192 9.26 3.68 20.80
N ALA A 193 8.51 4.72 21.14
CA ALA A 193 8.00 4.92 22.50
C ALA A 193 6.97 3.86 22.92
N ASN A 194 6.15 3.37 21.99
CA ASN A 194 5.03 2.46 22.28
C ASN A 194 5.31 0.99 21.91
N GLY A 195 6.50 0.67 21.39
CA GLY A 195 6.86 -0.70 21.02
C GLY A 195 5.98 -1.28 19.91
N ILE A 196 5.58 -0.45 18.94
CA ILE A 196 4.87 -0.87 17.73
C ILE A 196 5.80 -0.82 16.51
N SER A 197 5.35 -1.35 15.37
CA SER A 197 6.10 -1.26 14.12
C SER A 197 6.36 0.20 13.78
N LYS A 198 7.56 0.55 13.30
CA LYS A 198 7.79 1.89 12.73
C LYS A 198 7.09 2.08 11.37
N LYS A 199 6.65 0.98 10.75
CA LYS A 199 5.99 0.94 9.44
C LYS A 199 4.46 0.99 9.53
N TYR A 200 3.88 1.11 10.72
CA TYR A 200 2.42 1.19 10.90
C TYR A 200 1.76 2.34 10.13
N ALA A 201 2.48 3.44 9.90
CA ALA A 201 2.02 4.60 9.15
C ALA A 201 2.34 4.53 7.65
N SER A 202 2.97 3.44 7.19
CA SER A 202 3.37 3.24 5.79
C SER A 202 2.62 2.10 5.12
N SER A 203 2.00 1.18 5.87
CA SER A 203 1.38 -0.03 5.33
C SER A 203 0.43 -0.68 6.34
N GLY A 204 -0.36 -1.63 5.85
CA GLY A 204 -1.30 -2.43 6.63
C GLY A 204 -2.73 -1.90 6.57
N TRP A 205 -3.68 -2.83 6.74
CA TRP A 205 -5.13 -2.59 6.77
C TRP A 205 -5.51 -1.32 7.54
N ALA A 206 -4.95 -1.16 8.73
CA ALA A 206 -5.26 -0.06 9.63
C ALA A 206 -4.95 1.34 9.08
N ALA A 207 -3.93 1.46 8.23
CA ALA A 207 -3.40 2.75 7.82
C ALA A 207 -4.26 3.41 6.73
N PHE A 208 -4.72 2.63 5.74
CA PHE A 208 -5.34 3.19 4.54
C PHE A 208 -6.68 2.56 4.18
N GLU A 209 -6.71 1.25 3.95
CA GLU A 209 -7.91 0.59 3.43
C GLU A 209 -9.03 0.53 4.47
N ARG A 210 -8.69 0.38 5.76
CA ARG A 210 -9.66 0.43 6.85
C ARG A 210 -10.40 1.77 6.91
N PRO A 211 -9.74 2.94 7.06
CA PRO A 211 -10.48 4.20 7.13
C PRO A 211 -11.32 4.49 5.89
N PHE A 212 -10.87 4.06 4.70
CA PHE A 212 -11.71 4.11 3.49
C PHE A 212 -12.94 3.20 3.57
N ALA A 213 -12.77 1.95 4.02
CA ALA A 213 -13.87 1.01 4.18
C ALA A 213 -14.92 1.50 5.20
N LEU A 214 -14.47 2.07 6.32
CA LEU A 214 -15.36 2.69 7.32
C LEU A 214 -16.15 3.85 6.71
N TRP A 215 -15.47 4.72 5.96
CA TRP A 215 -16.11 5.81 5.23
C TRP A 215 -17.15 5.27 4.24
N ALA A 216 -16.80 4.27 3.43
CA ALA A 216 -17.69 3.69 2.44
C ALA A 216 -18.95 3.08 3.07
N GLU A 217 -18.80 2.33 4.17
CA GLU A 217 -19.93 1.76 4.93
C GLU A 217 -20.85 2.86 5.46
N GLU A 218 -20.29 3.93 6.03
CA GLU A 218 -21.08 5.06 6.54
C GLU A 218 -21.81 5.81 5.42
N GLN A 219 -21.26 5.80 4.21
CA GLN A 219 -21.87 6.35 3.00
C GLN A 219 -22.89 5.40 2.35
N GLY A 220 -23.11 4.20 2.90
CA GLY A 220 -23.98 3.17 2.34
C GLY A 220 -23.43 2.52 1.06
N ILE A 221 -22.12 2.57 0.86
CA ILE A 221 -21.42 2.01 -0.29
C ILE A 221 -20.92 0.60 0.08
N ALA A 222 -21.55 -0.42 -0.50
CA ALA A 222 -21.14 -1.81 -0.30
C ALA A 222 -19.84 -2.14 -1.05
N LEU A 223 -18.97 -2.92 -0.41
CA LEU A 223 -17.68 -3.37 -0.94
C LEU A 223 -17.54 -4.89 -0.75
N ASP A 224 -17.06 -5.58 -1.76
CA ASP A 224 -16.45 -6.90 -1.61
C ASP A 224 -14.94 -6.74 -1.43
N TYR A 225 -14.32 -7.62 -0.64
CA TYR A 225 -12.91 -7.52 -0.27
C TYR A 225 -12.11 -8.63 -0.94
N LEU A 226 -11.09 -8.24 -1.68
CA LEU A 226 -10.15 -9.11 -2.39
C LEU A 226 -8.72 -8.77 -1.98
N THR A 227 -7.79 -9.70 -2.15
CA THR A 227 -6.36 -9.42 -1.95
C THR A 227 -5.62 -9.35 -3.28
N GLN A 228 -4.48 -8.66 -3.33
CA GLN A 228 -3.56 -8.79 -4.46
C GLN A 228 -3.13 -10.25 -4.71
N HIS A 229 -3.05 -11.10 -3.68
CA HIS A 229 -2.73 -12.52 -3.84
C HIS A 229 -3.85 -13.28 -4.56
N ASP A 230 -5.12 -12.90 -4.31
CA ASP A 230 -6.24 -13.41 -5.11
C ASP A 230 -6.10 -12.96 -6.57
N LEU A 231 -5.75 -11.69 -6.79
CA LEU A 231 -5.57 -11.13 -8.14
C LEU A 231 -4.41 -11.80 -8.88
N HIS A 232 -3.34 -12.17 -8.18
CA HIS A 232 -2.25 -12.95 -8.74
C HIS A 232 -2.73 -14.34 -9.18
N ALA A 233 -3.51 -15.02 -8.33
CA ALA A 233 -3.85 -16.42 -8.53
C ALA A 233 -4.97 -16.66 -9.56
N ASP A 234 -5.90 -15.71 -9.73
CA ASP A 234 -7.13 -15.90 -10.49
C ASP A 234 -7.29 -14.84 -11.60
N PRO A 235 -7.10 -15.19 -12.89
CA PRO A 235 -7.27 -14.25 -14.01
C PRO A 235 -8.72 -13.77 -14.20
N ASP A 236 -9.70 -14.49 -13.67
CA ASP A 236 -11.12 -14.16 -13.78
C ASP A 236 -11.68 -13.49 -12.51
N LEU A 237 -10.83 -13.20 -11.52
CA LEU A 237 -11.24 -12.66 -10.22
C LEU A 237 -12.17 -11.44 -10.34
N LEU A 238 -11.88 -10.55 -11.31
CA LEU A 238 -12.60 -9.29 -11.49
C LEU A 238 -13.79 -9.37 -12.47
N LYS A 239 -14.03 -10.52 -13.13
CA LYS A 239 -15.01 -10.67 -14.21
C LYS A 239 -16.45 -10.28 -13.83
N GLY A 240 -16.80 -10.39 -12.55
CA GLY A 240 -18.12 -10.04 -12.03
C GLY A 240 -18.29 -8.58 -11.58
N TYR A 241 -17.23 -7.78 -11.62
CA TYR A 241 -17.24 -6.40 -11.17
C TYR A 241 -17.10 -5.44 -12.35
N GLY A 242 -17.90 -4.38 -12.36
CA GLY A 242 -17.71 -3.26 -13.30
C GLY A 242 -16.61 -2.31 -12.85
N ARG A 243 -16.31 -2.28 -11.54
CA ARG A 243 -15.35 -1.34 -10.95
C ARG A 243 -14.58 -1.99 -9.80
N ALA A 244 -13.27 -1.77 -9.80
CA ALA A 244 -12.35 -2.16 -8.75
C ALA A 244 -11.80 -0.91 -8.07
N VAL A 245 -11.42 -1.05 -6.80
CA VAL A 245 -10.95 0.05 -5.96
C VAL A 245 -9.65 -0.36 -5.30
N ILE A 246 -8.69 0.55 -5.26
CA ILE A 246 -7.42 0.41 -4.57
C ILE A 246 -7.18 1.67 -3.75
N VAL A 247 -6.63 1.55 -2.54
CA VAL A 247 -6.53 2.66 -1.59
C VAL A 247 -5.18 2.65 -0.89
N GLY A 248 -4.59 3.84 -0.74
CA GLY A 248 -3.40 4.04 0.06
C GLY A 248 -2.14 3.63 -0.67
N HIS A 249 -1.47 2.62 -0.14
CA HIS A 249 -0.11 2.30 -0.55
C HIS A 249 -0.01 0.89 -1.16
N ASP A 250 -0.20 0.81 -2.48
CA ASP A 250 -0.12 -0.41 -3.29
C ASP A 250 1.18 -0.47 -4.11
N GLU A 251 2.32 -0.35 -3.43
CA GLU A 251 3.65 -0.25 -4.05
C GLU A 251 4.17 -1.54 -4.69
N TYR A 252 3.80 -2.71 -4.15
CA TYR A 252 4.38 -3.99 -4.54
C TYR A 252 3.40 -4.83 -5.35
N TRP A 253 3.76 -5.12 -6.61
CA TRP A 253 2.92 -5.86 -7.55
C TRP A 253 3.71 -6.93 -8.29
N THR A 254 3.09 -8.09 -8.53
CA THR A 254 3.66 -9.06 -9.45
C THR A 254 3.24 -8.78 -10.89
N TRP A 255 3.93 -9.42 -11.84
CA TRP A 255 3.58 -9.35 -13.25
C TRP A 255 2.16 -9.86 -13.51
N GLU A 256 1.78 -10.98 -12.91
CA GLU A 256 0.49 -11.64 -13.05
C GLU A 256 -0.65 -10.75 -12.57
N MET A 257 -0.46 -10.05 -11.44
CA MET A 257 -1.46 -9.09 -10.94
C MET A 257 -1.73 -7.99 -11.98
N ARG A 258 -0.68 -7.47 -12.63
CA ARG A 258 -0.83 -6.48 -13.70
C ARG A 258 -1.47 -7.08 -14.96
N ASP A 259 -1.11 -8.30 -15.35
CA ASP A 259 -1.73 -8.97 -16.51
C ASP A 259 -3.24 -9.13 -16.32
N HIS A 260 -3.67 -9.58 -15.15
CA HIS A 260 -5.08 -9.79 -14.87
C HIS A 260 -5.85 -8.47 -14.77
N LEU A 261 -5.27 -7.45 -14.13
CA LEU A 261 -5.86 -6.12 -14.06
C LEU A 261 -5.98 -5.48 -15.46
N ASP A 262 -4.87 -5.45 -16.21
CA ASP A 262 -4.80 -4.89 -17.56
C ASP A 262 -5.84 -5.57 -18.47
N ALA A 263 -5.90 -6.91 -18.47
CA ALA A 263 -6.85 -7.66 -19.29
C ALA A 263 -8.32 -7.41 -18.92
N TRP A 264 -8.61 -7.10 -17.65
CA TRP A 264 -9.95 -6.73 -17.21
C TRP A 264 -10.30 -5.29 -17.60
N VAL A 265 -9.37 -4.33 -17.43
CA VAL A 265 -9.55 -2.94 -17.88
C VAL A 265 -9.73 -2.89 -19.40
N ASP A 266 -8.92 -3.62 -20.16
CA ASP A 266 -8.98 -3.66 -21.62
C ASP A 266 -10.37 -4.15 -22.14
N LYS A 267 -11.10 -4.91 -21.31
CA LYS A 267 -12.46 -5.41 -21.60
C LYS A 267 -13.59 -4.48 -21.13
N GLY A 268 -13.28 -3.35 -20.49
CA GLY A 268 -14.27 -2.39 -20.00
C GLY A 268 -14.30 -2.21 -18.48
N GLY A 269 -13.37 -2.82 -17.75
CA GLY A 269 -13.22 -2.61 -16.31
C GLY A 269 -12.80 -1.18 -15.97
N GLN A 270 -13.26 -0.66 -14.84
CA GLN A 270 -12.92 0.66 -14.34
C GLN A 270 -12.15 0.59 -13.01
N LEU A 271 -10.92 1.08 -12.96
CA LEU A 271 -10.14 1.12 -11.73
C LEU A 271 -10.16 2.50 -11.08
N ALA A 272 -10.80 2.63 -9.92
CA ALA A 272 -10.68 3.81 -9.07
C ALA A 272 -9.53 3.60 -8.07
N ARG A 273 -8.38 4.21 -8.34
CA ARG A 273 -7.19 4.09 -7.48
C ARG A 273 -6.97 5.34 -6.66
N PHE A 274 -7.19 5.23 -5.36
CA PHE A 274 -6.94 6.23 -4.33
C PHE A 274 -5.61 5.99 -3.63
N GLY A 275 -4.56 5.76 -4.41
CA GLY A 275 -3.24 5.39 -3.90
C GLY A 275 -2.10 6.11 -4.60
N GLY A 276 -0.88 5.93 -4.07
CA GLY A 276 0.37 6.49 -4.57
C GLY A 276 1.51 5.47 -4.54
N ASN A 277 2.66 5.85 -5.09
CA ASN A 277 3.87 5.04 -5.15
C ASN A 277 3.73 3.68 -5.86
N PHE A 278 3.14 3.64 -7.05
CA PHE A 278 3.12 2.40 -7.84
C PHE A 278 4.51 2.12 -8.42
N PHE A 279 5.32 1.30 -7.73
CA PHE A 279 6.77 1.29 -7.91
C PHE A 279 7.40 -0.09 -8.15
N TRP A 280 7.26 -1.05 -7.23
CA TRP A 280 8.05 -2.28 -7.25
C TRP A 280 7.39 -3.42 -8.02
N GLN A 281 8.17 -4.06 -8.91
CA GLN A 281 7.91 -5.40 -9.40
C GLN A 281 8.35 -6.44 -8.37
N THR A 282 7.46 -7.37 -8.04
CA THR A 282 7.70 -8.53 -7.16
C THR A 282 7.42 -9.85 -7.86
N ARG A 283 7.84 -10.94 -7.21
CA ARG A 283 7.40 -12.29 -7.53
C ARG A 283 6.80 -12.93 -6.28
N LEU A 284 5.84 -13.82 -6.48
CA LEU A 284 5.32 -14.70 -5.45
C LEU A 284 5.73 -16.15 -5.75
N SER A 285 5.97 -16.95 -4.71
CA SER A 285 6.09 -18.40 -4.83
C SER A 285 4.75 -19.03 -5.25
N ASP A 286 4.78 -20.23 -5.81
CA ASP A 286 3.59 -20.96 -6.28
C ASP A 286 2.53 -21.16 -5.17
N ASP A 287 2.97 -21.31 -3.91
CA ASP A 287 2.11 -21.43 -2.74
C ASP A 287 1.63 -20.08 -2.17
N LEU A 288 2.01 -18.97 -2.82
CA LEU A 288 1.72 -17.58 -2.46
C LEU A 288 2.24 -17.15 -1.06
N CYS A 289 3.15 -17.93 -0.47
CA CYS A 289 3.61 -17.72 0.89
C CYS A 289 4.95 -16.98 0.99
N THR A 290 5.67 -16.79 -0.12
CA THR A 290 6.94 -16.06 -0.18
C THR A 290 6.86 -14.96 -1.23
N GLN A 291 7.18 -13.72 -0.82
CA GLN A 291 7.33 -12.60 -1.74
C GLN A 291 8.81 -12.26 -1.93
N THR A 292 9.23 -12.13 -3.17
CA THR A 292 10.61 -11.77 -3.55
C THR A 292 10.66 -10.37 -4.18
N CYS A 293 11.56 -9.53 -3.67
CA CYS A 293 11.93 -8.24 -4.23
C CYS A 293 13.39 -7.89 -3.90
N TYR A 294 14.27 -7.94 -4.90
CA TYR A 294 15.68 -7.56 -4.75
C TYR A 294 15.88 -6.03 -4.76
N LYS A 295 14.87 -5.25 -5.19
CA LYS A 295 14.90 -3.78 -5.23
C LYS A 295 16.17 -3.27 -5.92
N THR A 296 16.87 -2.38 -5.25
CA THR A 296 18.12 -1.72 -5.69
C THR A 296 19.28 -2.70 -5.91
N ARG A 297 19.18 -3.94 -5.41
CA ARG A 297 20.17 -5.02 -5.58
C ARG A 297 19.87 -5.92 -6.78
N ALA A 298 18.77 -5.69 -7.51
CA ALA A 298 18.29 -6.63 -8.51
C ALA A 298 19.31 -6.90 -9.63
N ASP A 299 20.00 -5.88 -10.13
CA ASP A 299 21.02 -6.06 -11.18
C ASP A 299 22.23 -6.88 -10.74
N ALA A 300 22.54 -6.87 -9.45
CA ALA A 300 23.67 -7.62 -8.90
C ALA A 300 23.27 -9.04 -8.49
N GLU A 301 22.07 -9.20 -7.92
CA GLU A 301 21.73 -10.37 -7.11
C GLU A 301 20.49 -11.14 -7.58
N ASP A 302 19.59 -10.52 -8.36
CA ASP A 302 18.38 -11.21 -8.78
C ASP A 302 18.73 -12.36 -9.75
N PRO A 303 18.31 -13.61 -9.48
CA PRO A 303 18.46 -14.71 -10.41
C PRO A 303 17.83 -14.43 -11.79
N MET A 304 16.82 -13.58 -11.84
CA MET A 304 16.09 -13.19 -13.05
C MET A 304 16.54 -11.83 -13.62
N ARG A 305 17.66 -11.25 -13.17
CA ARG A 305 18.17 -9.93 -13.59
C ARG A 305 18.30 -9.71 -15.11
N ALA A 306 18.49 -10.79 -15.88
CA ALA A 306 18.62 -10.72 -17.33
C ALA A 306 17.27 -10.81 -18.09
N THR A 307 16.14 -10.79 -17.38
CA THR A 307 14.79 -10.95 -17.94
C THR A 307 13.91 -9.76 -17.55
N ASP A 308 12.72 -9.64 -18.15
CA ASP A 308 11.73 -8.63 -17.73
C ASP A 308 11.08 -8.91 -16.38
N ARG A 309 11.39 -10.07 -15.79
CA ARG A 309 10.91 -10.49 -14.48
C ARG A 309 11.85 -10.12 -13.33
N LEU A 310 12.87 -9.27 -13.55
CA LEU A 310 13.69 -8.79 -12.44
C LEU A 310 12.82 -8.04 -11.42
N THR A 311 13.09 -8.21 -10.14
CA THR A 311 12.33 -7.58 -9.07
C THR A 311 12.96 -6.26 -8.63
N SER A 312 12.96 -5.32 -9.57
CA SER A 312 13.28 -3.90 -9.37
C SER A 312 12.01 -3.08 -9.57
N TYR A 313 12.12 -1.77 -9.71
CA TYR A 313 10.97 -0.92 -9.97
C TYR A 313 10.48 -1.06 -11.42
N TRP A 314 9.20 -0.77 -11.68
CA TRP A 314 8.55 -1.02 -12.97
C TRP A 314 9.12 -0.23 -14.14
N ASP A 315 9.62 0.97 -13.86
CA ASP A 315 10.25 1.84 -14.86
C ASP A 315 11.72 1.49 -15.09
N HIS A 316 12.23 0.43 -14.46
CA HIS A 316 13.55 -0.07 -14.76
C HIS A 316 13.62 -0.54 -16.22
N PRO A 317 14.61 -0.12 -17.04
CA PRO A 317 14.65 -0.44 -18.46
C PRO A 317 14.52 -1.94 -18.78
N GLN A 318 15.15 -2.77 -17.95
CA GLN A 318 15.10 -4.23 -18.07
C GLN A 318 13.70 -4.83 -17.85
N ALA A 319 12.83 -4.18 -17.06
CA ALA A 319 11.46 -4.66 -16.80
C ALA A 319 10.55 -4.52 -18.04
N ARG A 320 10.87 -3.59 -18.96
CA ARG A 320 10.17 -3.38 -20.23
C ARG A 320 8.65 -3.24 -20.09
N ARG A 321 8.18 -2.77 -18.92
CA ARG A 321 6.76 -2.58 -18.61
C ARG A 321 6.59 -1.40 -17.65
N PRO A 322 6.82 -0.16 -18.12
CA PRO A 322 6.69 1.04 -17.29
C PRO A 322 5.35 1.10 -16.54
N ALA A 323 5.35 1.67 -15.35
CA ALA A 323 4.20 1.73 -14.45
C ALA A 323 2.98 2.42 -15.10
N VAL A 324 3.25 3.52 -15.81
CA VAL A 324 2.29 4.33 -16.58
C VAL A 324 1.46 3.53 -17.58
N THR A 325 1.98 2.42 -18.12
CA THR A 325 1.21 1.58 -19.06
C THR A 325 -0.04 0.99 -18.41
N THR A 326 0.02 0.65 -17.13
CA THR A 326 -1.12 0.12 -16.35
C THR A 326 -1.86 1.23 -15.61
N MET A 327 -1.14 2.05 -14.84
CA MET A 327 -1.76 2.99 -13.89
C MET A 327 -1.93 4.42 -14.42
N GLY A 328 -1.47 4.70 -15.64
CA GLY A 328 -1.41 6.05 -16.22
C GLY A 328 -0.34 6.95 -15.58
N LEU A 329 -0.01 6.73 -14.31
CA LEU A 329 0.99 7.47 -13.54
C LEU A 329 2.03 6.50 -12.96
N THR A 330 3.13 7.04 -12.46
CA THR A 330 4.22 6.27 -11.83
C THR A 330 4.78 6.96 -10.59
N GLY A 331 5.20 6.15 -9.62
CA GLY A 331 5.95 6.63 -8.45
C GLY A 331 7.34 7.16 -8.84
N SER A 332 7.97 6.69 -9.92
CA SER A 332 9.27 7.24 -10.36
C SER A 332 9.24 8.72 -10.74
N MET A 333 8.06 9.26 -11.04
CA MET A 333 7.84 10.69 -11.32
C MET A 333 7.27 11.47 -10.14
N GLY A 334 6.83 10.77 -9.10
CA GLY A 334 6.27 11.34 -7.89
C GLY A 334 6.55 10.40 -6.75
N VAL A 335 7.58 10.67 -5.93
CA VAL A 335 7.79 9.83 -4.75
C VAL A 335 7.28 10.56 -3.54
N TYR A 336 7.91 11.64 -3.05
CA TYR A 336 7.53 12.19 -1.75
C TYR A 336 6.89 13.57 -1.78
N ALA A 337 5.87 13.72 -0.94
CA ALA A 337 5.27 15.00 -0.59
C ALA A 337 4.91 15.05 0.90
N GLY A 338 5.28 16.12 1.60
CA GLY A 338 4.95 16.24 3.02
C GLY A 338 5.72 15.28 3.95
N TRP A 339 6.76 14.61 3.46
CA TRP A 339 7.57 13.67 4.23
C TRP A 339 9.04 14.11 4.28
N SER A 340 9.65 14.04 5.46
CA SER A 340 10.96 14.65 5.73
C SER A 340 11.02 16.13 5.27
N ARG A 341 11.91 16.48 4.33
CA ARG A 341 12.02 17.76 3.63
C ARG A 341 11.50 17.73 2.21
N CYS A 342 11.01 16.58 1.75
CA CYS A 342 10.49 16.44 0.41
C CYS A 342 9.13 17.12 0.30
N ALA A 343 9.12 18.30 -0.34
CA ALA A 343 7.95 19.17 -0.47
C ALA A 343 7.17 19.33 0.85
N ALA A 344 7.88 19.40 1.99
CA ALA A 344 7.27 19.35 3.32
C ALA A 344 6.32 20.52 3.61
N HIS A 345 6.57 21.67 2.97
CA HIS A 345 5.77 22.89 3.05
C HIS A 345 5.05 23.19 1.72
N GLY A 346 4.80 22.15 0.93
CA GLY A 346 4.02 22.24 -0.31
C GLY A 346 2.54 22.53 -0.04
N SER A 347 1.73 22.51 -1.11
CA SER A 347 0.30 22.84 -1.06
C SER A 347 -0.51 21.94 -0.11
N GLY A 348 -0.07 20.71 0.14
CA GLY A 348 -0.83 19.69 0.88
C GLY A 348 -2.04 19.14 0.13
N GLY A 349 -2.37 19.68 -1.05
CA GLY A 349 -3.47 19.21 -1.88
C GLY A 349 -3.15 19.32 -3.37
N PHE A 350 -4.07 18.91 -4.23
CA PHE A 350 -3.91 18.99 -5.67
C PHE A 350 -4.39 20.34 -6.20
N THR A 351 -3.55 21.05 -6.94
CA THR A 351 -3.95 22.27 -7.65
C THR A 351 -4.79 21.88 -8.86
N LEU A 352 -6.01 22.40 -8.98
CA LEU A 352 -6.95 22.02 -10.03
C LEU A 352 -6.64 22.74 -11.35
N TYR A 353 -6.60 21.97 -12.43
CA TYR A 353 -6.45 22.49 -13.80
C TYR A 353 -7.70 22.25 -14.66
N ARG A 354 -8.51 21.23 -14.34
CA ARG A 354 -9.73 20.90 -15.10
C ARG A 354 -10.93 20.77 -14.15
N PRO A 355 -11.46 21.89 -13.61
CA PRO A 355 -12.60 21.85 -12.68
C PRO A 355 -13.91 21.36 -13.34
N ASP A 356 -14.02 21.45 -14.67
CA ASP A 356 -15.18 20.96 -15.43
C ASP A 356 -15.14 19.44 -15.70
N HIS A 357 -14.07 18.76 -15.28
CA HIS A 357 -13.97 17.31 -15.41
C HIS A 357 -15.08 16.62 -14.61
N TRP A 358 -15.64 15.52 -15.11
CA TRP A 358 -16.81 14.86 -14.51
C TRP A 358 -16.57 14.45 -13.04
N SER A 359 -15.33 14.07 -12.70
CA SER A 359 -14.94 13.70 -11.34
C SER A 359 -15.09 14.86 -10.35
N MET A 360 -15.07 16.10 -10.82
CA MET A 360 -15.10 17.33 -10.02
C MET A 360 -16.51 17.93 -9.86
N VAL A 361 -17.51 17.38 -10.55
CA VAL A 361 -18.89 17.86 -10.48
C VAL A 361 -19.39 17.86 -9.04
N GLY A 362 -19.95 18.99 -8.60
CA GLY A 362 -20.50 19.16 -7.25
C GLY A 362 -19.49 19.49 -6.15
N THR A 363 -18.20 19.58 -6.47
CA THR A 363 -17.17 20.00 -5.50
C THR A 363 -17.23 21.49 -5.17
N GLY A 364 -17.63 22.31 -6.14
CA GLY A 364 -17.63 23.77 -6.04
C GLY A 364 -16.25 24.42 -6.21
N LEU A 365 -15.22 23.65 -6.52
CA LEU A 365 -13.86 24.14 -6.74
C LEU A 365 -13.65 24.56 -8.20
N GLY A 366 -12.88 25.62 -8.42
CA GLY A 366 -12.55 26.18 -9.72
C GLY A 366 -11.09 25.95 -10.15
N TYR A 367 -10.73 26.50 -11.31
CA TYR A 367 -9.36 26.45 -11.84
C TYR A 367 -8.40 27.19 -10.89
N GLY A 368 -7.33 26.52 -10.47
CA GLY A 368 -6.34 27.04 -9.52
C GLY A 368 -6.68 26.83 -8.04
N ASP A 369 -7.90 26.39 -7.71
CA ASP A 369 -8.23 25.99 -6.34
C ASP A 369 -7.49 24.71 -5.94
N ILE A 370 -7.35 24.47 -4.64
CA ILE A 370 -6.59 23.33 -4.10
C ILE A 370 -7.55 22.34 -3.44
N LEU A 371 -7.64 21.13 -4.00
CA LEU A 371 -8.39 20.02 -3.42
C LEU A 371 -7.60 19.37 -2.27
N GLY A 372 -8.17 19.30 -1.07
CA GLY A 372 -7.64 18.48 0.01
C GLY A 372 -6.47 19.06 0.82
N ALA A 373 -6.18 20.37 0.66
CA ALA A 373 -5.06 21.01 1.33
C ALA A 373 -5.16 20.98 2.87
N GLN A 374 -6.38 21.11 3.40
CA GLN A 374 -6.62 21.13 4.85
C GLN A 374 -6.27 19.79 5.49
N SER A 375 -6.68 18.70 4.84
CA SER A 375 -6.45 17.33 5.30
C SER A 375 -5.10 16.76 4.85
N LYS A 376 -4.36 17.51 4.03
CA LYS A 376 -3.07 17.11 3.44
C LYS A 376 -3.15 15.84 2.59
N ILE A 377 -4.15 15.75 1.72
CA ILE A 377 -4.36 14.55 0.90
C ILE A 377 -3.27 14.32 -0.15
N PHE A 378 -2.50 15.34 -0.50
CA PHE A 378 -1.30 15.24 -1.32
C PHE A 378 -0.12 15.03 -0.39
N GLY A 379 0.16 13.77 -0.03
CA GLY A 379 1.05 13.52 1.09
C GLY A 379 1.57 12.09 1.19
N TYR A 380 2.63 11.97 2.00
CA TYR A 380 3.49 10.81 2.12
C TYR A 380 4.16 10.47 0.79
N GLU A 381 3.46 9.71 -0.04
CA GLU A 381 3.90 9.38 -1.38
C GLU A 381 2.78 9.60 -2.42
N VAL A 382 3.19 9.94 -3.64
CA VAL A 382 2.30 10.32 -4.74
C VAL A 382 2.61 9.50 -6.00
N ASP A 383 1.92 9.72 -7.11
CA ASP A 383 2.32 9.21 -8.43
C ASP A 383 2.21 10.34 -9.45
N GLY A 384 3.19 10.46 -10.33
CA GLY A 384 3.28 11.53 -11.32
C GLY A 384 3.40 11.01 -12.75
N ILE A 385 3.64 11.95 -13.66
CA ILE A 385 3.99 11.69 -15.05
C ILE A 385 4.78 12.87 -15.59
N ASP A 386 5.63 12.67 -16.60
CA ASP A 386 6.18 13.79 -17.35
C ASP A 386 5.08 14.53 -18.11
N TYR A 387 5.09 15.86 -18.02
CA TYR A 387 4.05 16.69 -18.62
C TYR A 387 4.61 18.02 -19.15
N GLU A 388 3.85 18.62 -20.07
CA GLU A 388 4.06 19.99 -20.50
C GLU A 388 2.80 20.84 -20.32
N ILE A 389 3.00 22.14 -20.05
CA ILE A 389 1.91 23.10 -19.95
C ILE A 389 1.63 23.71 -21.32
N ARG A 390 0.44 23.45 -21.87
CA ARG A 390 -0.04 24.10 -23.10
C ARG A 390 -1.19 25.03 -22.75
N LYS A 391 -0.98 26.34 -22.92
CA LYS A 391 -1.97 27.40 -22.64
C LYS A 391 -2.60 27.29 -21.24
N GLY A 392 -1.79 26.96 -20.23
CA GLY A 392 -2.23 26.86 -18.83
C GLY A 392 -2.75 25.49 -18.40
N LEU A 393 -2.86 24.51 -19.30
CA LEU A 393 -3.29 23.15 -18.94
C LEU A 393 -2.13 22.14 -19.06
N PRO A 394 -2.01 21.18 -18.12
CA PRO A 394 -1.02 20.11 -18.19
C PRO A 394 -1.47 19.01 -19.14
N TYR A 395 -0.53 18.49 -19.93
CA TYR A 395 -0.69 17.35 -20.83
C TYR A 395 0.50 16.42 -20.65
N PRO A 396 0.31 15.09 -20.63
CA PRO A 396 1.42 14.15 -20.61
C PRO A 396 2.32 14.37 -21.84
N THR A 397 3.63 14.17 -21.68
CA THR A 397 4.55 14.24 -22.82
C THR A 397 4.30 13.08 -23.80
N PRO A 398 4.58 13.26 -25.10
CA PRO A 398 4.34 12.21 -26.10
C PRO A 398 5.11 10.90 -25.88
N ASP A 399 6.24 10.96 -25.17
CA ASP A 399 7.16 9.85 -24.88
C ASP A 399 6.92 9.19 -23.51
N SER A 400 5.84 9.57 -22.82
CA SER A 400 5.47 9.05 -21.49
C SER A 400 5.14 7.55 -21.46
N GLY A 401 5.08 6.85 -22.59
CA GLY A 401 4.85 5.40 -22.64
C GLY A 401 3.41 4.96 -22.39
N LEU A 402 2.45 5.89 -22.39
CA LEU A 402 1.02 5.59 -22.29
C LEU A 402 0.53 4.78 -23.51
N ALA A 403 -0.41 3.86 -23.28
CA ALA A 403 -1.06 3.08 -24.35
C ALA A 403 -2.41 3.66 -24.80
N GLY A 404 -2.83 4.77 -24.21
CA GLY A 404 -4.09 5.46 -24.46
C GLY A 404 -4.07 6.89 -23.93
N GLU A 405 -5.19 7.58 -24.04
CA GLU A 405 -5.29 9.00 -23.67
C GLU A 405 -5.31 9.20 -22.15
N LEU A 406 -4.55 10.18 -21.66
CA LEU A 406 -4.54 10.56 -20.24
C LEU A 406 -4.87 12.04 -20.07
N THR A 407 -5.87 12.30 -19.24
CA THR A 407 -6.30 13.64 -18.84
C THR A 407 -5.86 13.93 -17.41
N ILE A 408 -4.90 14.86 -17.24
CA ILE A 408 -4.47 15.34 -15.93
C ILE A 408 -5.53 16.30 -15.38
N VAL A 409 -6.26 15.93 -14.33
CA VAL A 409 -7.33 16.78 -13.76
C VAL A 409 -6.72 17.83 -12.83
N ALA A 410 -5.76 17.42 -12.02
CA ALA A 410 -5.09 18.24 -11.02
C ALA A 410 -3.67 17.74 -10.78
N LEU A 411 -2.76 18.61 -10.36
CA LEU A 411 -1.39 18.21 -10.00
C LEU A 411 -0.79 19.13 -8.94
N SER A 412 0.23 18.63 -8.24
CA SER A 412 1.10 19.41 -7.36
C SER A 412 2.53 18.87 -7.43
N LEU A 413 3.51 19.63 -6.93
CA LEU A 413 4.92 19.28 -7.02
C LEU A 413 5.35 18.31 -5.92
N ALA A 414 6.19 17.34 -6.27
CA ALA A 414 6.76 16.34 -5.38
C ALA A 414 8.27 16.23 -5.63
N THR A 415 8.98 15.54 -4.74
CA THR A 415 10.44 15.37 -4.92
C THR A 415 10.93 14.09 -4.26
N THR A 416 11.95 13.47 -4.86
CA THR A 416 12.70 12.34 -4.30
C THR A 416 13.89 12.80 -3.44
N LEU A 417 14.09 14.11 -3.30
CA LEU A 417 15.24 14.71 -2.62
C LEU A 417 14.81 15.54 -1.41
N ALA A 418 15.39 15.24 -0.26
CA ALA A 418 15.18 15.99 0.96
C ALA A 418 16.06 17.25 0.98
N HIS A 419 15.48 18.38 0.57
CA HIS A 419 16.22 19.65 0.47
C HIS A 419 16.71 20.15 1.84
N HIS A 420 17.94 20.67 1.89
CA HIS A 420 18.50 21.32 3.07
C HIS A 420 19.33 22.56 2.69
N THR A 421 19.51 23.49 3.63
CA THR A 421 20.28 24.72 3.43
C THR A 421 21.69 24.65 4.02
N GLY A 422 21.97 23.64 4.85
CA GLY A 422 23.31 23.33 5.35
C GLY A 422 23.32 22.14 6.30
N ARG A 423 24.40 21.97 7.07
CA ARG A 423 24.52 20.84 8.03
C ARG A 423 23.51 20.89 9.19
N HIS A 424 22.91 22.04 9.45
CA HIS A 424 22.03 22.26 10.61
C HIS A 424 20.60 21.72 10.36
N ASP A 425 20.16 21.67 9.11
CA ASP A 425 18.82 21.22 8.69
C ASP A 425 18.85 19.99 7.74
N MET A 426 20.04 19.44 7.49
CA MET A 426 20.25 18.23 6.68
C MET A 426 19.48 17.02 7.20
N ASP A 427 18.83 16.31 6.29
CA ASP A 427 18.21 15.02 6.52
C ASP A 427 19.16 13.89 6.16
N HIS A 428 19.24 12.88 7.04
CA HIS A 428 20.04 11.67 6.81
C HIS A 428 19.17 10.44 6.56
N PHE A 429 17.85 10.59 6.62
CA PHE A 429 16.95 9.47 6.42
C PHE A 429 16.60 9.29 4.94
N ILE A 430 16.03 10.30 4.27
CA ILE A 430 15.83 10.26 2.82
C ILE A 430 17.09 10.82 2.14
N GLY A 431 17.50 12.04 2.50
CA GLY A 431 18.66 12.69 1.91
C GLY A 431 18.54 12.79 0.38
N THR A 432 19.54 12.25 -0.33
CA THR A 432 19.61 12.22 -1.81
C THR A 432 19.47 10.81 -2.39
N LEU A 433 19.41 9.77 -1.57
CA LEU A 433 19.62 8.38 -1.99
C LEU A 433 18.66 7.95 -3.11
N ASP A 434 17.36 8.19 -2.93
CA ASP A 434 16.36 7.79 -3.93
C ASP A 434 16.51 8.58 -5.24
N ALA A 435 16.87 9.87 -5.16
CA ALA A 435 17.12 10.69 -6.34
C ALA A 435 18.40 10.24 -7.08
N GLU A 436 19.45 9.84 -6.35
CA GLU A 436 20.67 9.29 -6.93
C GLU A 436 20.42 7.93 -7.59
N GLU A 437 19.59 7.08 -6.99
CA GLU A 437 19.22 5.78 -7.56
C GLU A 437 18.41 5.95 -8.86
N VAL A 438 17.40 6.83 -8.86
CA VAL A 438 16.65 7.17 -10.07
C VAL A 438 17.59 7.75 -11.12
N ALA A 439 18.52 8.62 -10.72
CA ALA A 439 19.48 9.21 -11.65
C ALA A 439 20.39 8.16 -12.29
N GLN A 440 20.98 7.29 -11.47
CA GLN A 440 21.86 6.22 -11.94
C GLN A 440 21.15 5.26 -12.88
N THR A 441 19.89 4.93 -12.59
CA THR A 441 19.22 3.84 -13.27
C THR A 441 18.42 4.30 -14.51
N ILE A 442 17.83 5.49 -14.46
CA ILE A 442 17.10 6.07 -15.61
C ILE A 442 18.06 6.80 -16.56
N TYR A 443 19.00 7.58 -16.04
CA TYR A 443 19.90 8.41 -16.85
C TYR A 443 21.31 7.80 -17.01
N GLY A 444 21.60 6.69 -16.33
CA GLY A 444 22.86 5.96 -16.47
C GLY A 444 24.03 6.48 -15.64
N GLU A 445 23.88 7.63 -14.98
CA GLU A 445 24.93 8.25 -14.16
C GLU A 445 24.37 9.19 -13.11
N VAL A 446 25.12 9.40 -12.02
CA VAL A 446 24.83 10.39 -10.98
C VAL A 446 25.69 11.64 -11.19
N THR A 447 25.09 12.67 -11.76
CA THR A 447 25.68 14.02 -11.94
C THR A 447 24.73 15.08 -11.38
N PRO A 448 25.18 16.33 -11.17
CA PRO A 448 24.28 17.40 -10.75
C PRO A 448 23.08 17.61 -11.69
N GLU A 449 23.25 17.33 -12.99
CA GLU A 449 22.19 17.43 -13.98
C GLU A 449 21.16 16.30 -13.84
N THR A 450 21.62 15.04 -13.85
CA THR A 450 20.74 13.87 -13.75
C THR A 450 20.07 13.80 -12.38
N LEU A 451 20.74 14.22 -11.30
CA LEU A 451 20.12 14.38 -9.99
C LEU A 451 19.05 15.47 -9.99
N GLY A 452 19.28 16.58 -10.70
CA GLY A 452 18.28 17.62 -10.89
C GLY A 452 17.03 17.10 -11.60
N LEU A 453 17.21 16.29 -12.65
CA LEU A 453 16.11 15.66 -13.38
C LEU A 453 15.37 14.63 -12.51
N ALA A 454 16.11 13.74 -11.82
CA ALA A 454 15.53 12.72 -10.96
C ALA A 454 14.84 13.26 -9.71
N SER A 455 15.28 14.42 -9.19
CA SER A 455 14.76 15.00 -7.95
C SER A 455 13.46 15.78 -8.11
N ARG A 456 13.18 16.35 -9.27
CA ARG A 456 12.04 17.26 -9.47
C ARG A 456 10.87 16.50 -10.09
N GLY A 457 9.92 16.12 -9.25
CA GLY A 457 8.74 15.35 -9.65
C GLY A 457 7.43 16.11 -9.48
N ASN A 458 6.35 15.36 -9.65
CA ASN A 458 4.99 15.80 -9.45
C ASN A 458 4.12 14.65 -8.92
N GLY A 459 2.97 14.99 -8.37
CA GLY A 459 1.88 14.03 -8.20
C GLY A 459 0.66 14.53 -8.97
N CYS A 460 0.00 13.63 -9.66
CA CYS A 460 -1.14 13.93 -10.53
C CYS A 460 -2.40 13.19 -10.06
N MET A 461 -3.54 13.86 -10.18
CA MET A 461 -4.85 13.22 -10.24
C MET A 461 -5.27 13.17 -11.71
N ALA A 462 -5.44 11.99 -12.27
CA ALA A 462 -5.63 11.80 -13.71
C ALA A 462 -6.62 10.68 -14.06
N GLU A 463 -7.30 10.86 -15.18
CA GLU A 463 -8.06 9.80 -15.85
C GLU A 463 -7.25 9.28 -17.04
N TYR A 464 -7.07 7.96 -17.11
CA TYR A 464 -6.36 7.26 -18.18
C TYR A 464 -7.32 6.28 -18.86
N GLN A 465 -7.60 6.52 -20.14
CA GLN A 465 -8.42 5.65 -20.97
C GLN A 465 -7.57 4.52 -21.53
N ARG A 466 -7.97 3.28 -21.28
CA ARG A 466 -7.20 2.10 -21.68
C ARG A 466 -8.12 0.98 -22.19
N GLY A 467 -7.87 0.56 -23.44
CA GLY A 467 -8.72 -0.43 -24.11
C GLY A 467 -10.16 0.06 -24.17
N LYS A 468 -11.10 -0.70 -23.60
CA LYS A 468 -12.51 -0.29 -23.46
C LYS A 468 -12.86 0.27 -22.08
N GLY A 469 -11.90 0.26 -21.16
CA GLY A 469 -12.06 0.67 -19.77
C GLY A 469 -11.23 1.90 -19.45
N ALA A 470 -11.05 2.16 -18.16
CA ALA A 470 -10.33 3.32 -17.69
C ALA A 470 -9.75 3.12 -16.29
N VAL A 471 -8.68 3.87 -16.01
CA VAL A 471 -8.09 4.01 -14.68
C VAL A 471 -8.23 5.47 -14.26
N PHE A 472 -8.89 5.75 -13.15
CA PHE A 472 -8.80 7.04 -12.49
C PHE A 472 -7.82 6.90 -11.33
N ASN A 473 -6.67 7.55 -11.47
CA ASN A 473 -5.60 7.51 -10.50
C ASN A 473 -5.59 8.85 -9.73
N ALA A 474 -5.89 8.79 -8.43
CA ALA A 474 -5.82 9.94 -7.54
C ALA A 474 -4.37 10.32 -7.18
N GLY A 475 -3.42 9.40 -7.37
CA GLY A 475 -1.98 9.66 -7.26
C GLY A 475 -1.50 10.10 -5.87
N SER A 476 -2.11 9.61 -4.79
CA SER A 476 -1.57 9.82 -3.43
C SER A 476 -2.01 8.76 -2.43
N CYS A 477 -1.06 8.34 -1.58
CA CYS A 477 -1.31 7.45 -0.45
C CYS A 477 -2.25 8.05 0.60
N GLU A 478 -2.22 9.37 0.79
CA GLU A 478 -2.99 10.05 1.85
C GLU A 478 -4.33 10.61 1.38
N TRP A 479 -4.87 10.15 0.25
CA TRP A 479 -6.25 10.47 -0.14
C TRP A 479 -7.25 10.24 1.01
N VAL A 480 -7.04 9.17 1.76
CA VAL A 480 -7.88 8.79 2.90
C VAL A 480 -7.87 9.81 4.03
N ALA A 481 -6.84 10.67 4.15
CA ALA A 481 -6.81 11.73 5.15
C ALA A 481 -8.01 12.68 5.01
N GLY A 482 -8.41 12.99 3.77
CA GLY A 482 -9.59 13.80 3.49
C GLY A 482 -10.91 13.11 3.88
N LEU A 483 -10.97 11.79 3.74
CA LEU A 483 -12.13 11.00 4.17
C LEU A 483 -12.23 10.92 5.69
N ILE A 484 -11.10 10.76 6.38
CA ILE A 484 -11.02 10.79 7.85
C ILE A 484 -11.47 12.16 8.37
N ALA A 485 -11.00 13.24 7.74
CA ALA A 485 -11.33 14.60 8.12
C ALA A 485 -12.72 15.08 7.67
N ARG A 486 -13.45 14.27 6.87
CA ARG A 486 -14.74 14.62 6.26
C ARG A 486 -14.67 15.89 5.41
N GLU A 487 -13.57 16.04 4.67
CA GLU A 487 -13.40 17.17 3.76
C GLU A 487 -14.32 17.00 2.55
N ARG A 488 -15.41 17.77 2.54
CA ARG A 488 -16.52 17.62 1.59
C ARG A 488 -16.09 17.51 0.12
N PRO A 489 -15.22 18.37 -0.45
CA PRO A 489 -14.78 18.21 -1.83
C PRO A 489 -14.12 16.86 -2.11
N VAL A 490 -13.32 16.33 -1.18
CA VAL A 490 -12.65 15.02 -1.30
C VAL A 490 -13.69 13.89 -1.28
N GLU A 491 -14.67 13.95 -0.38
CA GLU A 491 -15.77 12.99 -0.34
C GLU A 491 -16.61 13.02 -1.62
N VAL A 492 -16.88 14.20 -2.17
CA VAL A 492 -17.62 14.35 -3.44
C VAL A 492 -16.87 13.71 -4.59
N VAL A 493 -15.57 14.02 -4.76
CA VAL A 493 -14.76 13.38 -5.81
C VAL A 493 -14.74 11.87 -5.62
N THR A 494 -14.50 11.39 -4.40
CA THR A 494 -14.49 9.95 -4.09
C THR A 494 -15.80 9.28 -4.48
N ARG A 495 -16.95 9.89 -4.13
CA ARG A 495 -18.27 9.37 -4.52
C ARG A 495 -18.48 9.39 -6.03
N ASN A 496 -18.05 10.43 -6.73
CA ASN A 496 -18.15 10.50 -8.18
C ASN A 496 -17.37 9.35 -8.82
N LEU A 497 -16.14 9.09 -8.38
CA LEU A 497 -15.32 7.99 -8.90
C LEU A 497 -15.93 6.61 -8.59
N LEU A 498 -16.53 6.44 -7.41
CA LEU A 498 -17.10 5.17 -6.97
C LEU A 498 -18.50 4.88 -7.50
N LEU A 499 -19.31 5.90 -7.82
CA LEU A 499 -20.73 5.73 -8.15
C LEU A 499 -21.16 6.41 -9.45
N GLY A 500 -20.35 7.35 -9.96
CA GLY A 500 -20.61 8.08 -11.19
C GLY A 500 -20.42 7.22 -12.44
N ASP A 501 -20.92 7.73 -13.55
CA ASP A 501 -20.69 7.18 -14.89
C ASP A 501 -19.38 7.77 -15.44
N TRP A 502 -18.48 6.89 -15.89
CA TRP A 502 -17.19 7.30 -16.46
C TRP A 502 -17.27 7.46 -17.98
N GLY A 503 -18.45 7.25 -18.59
CA GLY A 503 -18.66 7.46 -20.02
C GLY A 503 -17.78 6.54 -20.86
N ALA A 504 -18.12 5.24 -20.92
CA ALA A 504 -17.57 4.39 -21.97
C ALA A 504 -18.19 4.82 -23.31
N THR A 505 -17.45 5.57 -24.12
CA THR A 505 -17.81 5.87 -25.53
C THR A 505 -17.56 4.68 -26.43
#